data_AF-A0A931PSL7-F1
#
_entry.id   AF-A0A931PSL7-F1
#
_cell.length_a   1.000
_cell.length_b   1.000
_cell.length_c   1.000
_cell.angle_alpha   90.00
_cell.angle_beta   90.00
_cell.angle_gamma   90.00
#
_symmetry.space_group_name_H-M   'P 1'
#
loop_
_entity.id
_entity.type
_entity.pdbx_description
1 polymer ?
#
loop_
_entity_poly.entity_id
_entity_poly.type
_entity_poly.pdbx_seq_one_letter_code
_entity_poly.pdbx_strand_id
1 'polypeptide(L)' 'MGRNKKLRKRVAGLEEQITLHRAKIAHERMESAPDRQLLRKWAKDITVWEKQIARLKAKLPGKGEKK' A
#
# COMPACT_ATOMS: atom_id res chain seq x y z
N MET A 1 -13.76 -5.90 20.30
CA MET A 1 -13.24 -4.95 19.28
C MET A 1 -13.87 -5.25 17.92
N GLY A 2 -14.63 -4.31 17.35
CA GLY A 2 -15.40 -4.52 16.12
C GLY A 2 -14.54 -4.79 14.88
N ARG A 3 -15.04 -5.66 13.99
CA ARG A 3 -14.43 -6.05 12.71
C ARG A 3 -14.00 -4.84 11.86
N ASN A 4 -14.77 -3.76 11.90
CA ASN A 4 -14.50 -2.51 11.18
C ASN A 4 -13.20 -1.82 11.64
N LYS A 5 -12.95 -1.79 12.96
CA LYS A 5 -11.73 -1.18 13.53
C LYS A 5 -10.48 -1.97 13.13
N LYS A 6 -10.56 -3.30 13.10
CA LYS A 6 -9.45 -4.17 12.65
C LYS A 6 -9.13 -3.95 11.17
N LEU A 7 -10.15 -3.83 10.32
CA LEU A 7 -9.96 -3.55 8.89
C LEU A 7 -9.31 -2.18 8.66
N ARG A 8 -9.77 -1.13 9.34
CA ARG A 8 -9.17 0.21 9.25
C ARG A 8 -7.70 0.23 9.68
N LYS A 9 -7.37 -0.42 10.81
CA LYS A 9 -5.98 -0.53 11.27
C LYS A 9 -5.10 -1.27 10.25
N ARG A 10 -5.62 -2.32 9.63
CA ARG A 10 -4.88 -3.07 8.60
C ARG A 10 -4.67 -2.27 7.32
N VAL A 11 -5.66 -1.48 6.91
CA VAL A 11 -5.52 -0.54 5.78
C VAL A 11 -4.45 0.50 6.09
N ALA A 12 -4.50 1.13 7.26
CA ALA A 12 -3.51 2.14 7.66
C ALA A 12 -2.08 1.57 7.68
N GLY A 13 -1.89 0.36 8.20
CA GLY A 13 -0.57 -0.30 8.19
C GLY A 13 -0.05 -0.59 6.78
N LEU A 14 -0.92 -0.97 5.84
CA LEU A 14 -0.54 -1.15 4.44
C LEU A 14 -0.20 0.18 3.76
N GLU A 15 -0.95 1.25 4.06
CA GLU A 15 -0.69 2.60 3.55
C GLU A 15 0.66 3.16 4.04
N GLU A 16 1.02 2.89 5.30
CA GLU A 16 2.34 3.22 5.85
C GLU A 16 3.46 2.46 5.13
N GLN A 17 3.29 1.15 4.91
CA GLN A 17 4.28 0.34 4.17
C GLN A 17 4.47 0.82 2.73
N ILE A 18 3.39 1.20 2.04
CA ILE A 18 3.46 1.80 0.70
C ILE A 18 4.25 3.11 0.75
N THR A 19 3.97 3.97 1.71
CA THR A 19 4.68 5.26 1.87
C THR A 19 6.18 5.04 2.06
N LEU A 20 6.56 4.11 2.95
CA LEU A 20 7.95 3.75 3.17
C LEU A 20 8.62 3.21 1.89
N HIS A 21 7.94 2.34 1.13
CA HIS A 21 8.51 1.80 -0.11
C HIS A 21 8.61 2.85 -1.22
N ARG A 22 7.65 3.78 -1.30
CA ARG A 22 7.73 4.93 -2.22
C ARG A 22 8.91 5.84 -1.88
N ALA A 23 9.14 6.11 -0.59
CA ALA A 23 10.30 6.87 -0.13
C ALA A 23 11.62 6.15 -0.49
N LYS A 24 11.70 4.82 -0.26
CA LYS A 24 12.86 4.02 -0.65
C LYS A 24 13.11 4.05 -2.16
N ILE A 25 12.06 3.91 -2.98
CA ILE A 25 12.16 4.04 -4.44
C ILE A 25 12.67 5.42 -4.84
N ALA A 26 12.15 6.48 -4.22
CA ALA A 26 12.58 7.85 -4.52
C ALA A 26 14.06 8.06 -4.18
N HIS A 27 14.50 7.59 -3.01
CA HIS A 27 15.90 7.65 -2.58
C HIS A 27 16.81 6.86 -3.52
N GLU A 28 16.49 5.60 -3.78
CA GLU A 28 17.27 4.72 -4.65
C GLU A 28 17.38 5.27 -6.08
N ARG A 29 16.36 5.97 -6.58
CA ARG A 29 16.42 6.63 -7.90
C ARG A 29 17.36 7.82 -7.97
N MET A 30 17.70 8.43 -6.82
CA MET A 30 18.65 9.54 -6.75
C MET A 30 20.11 9.06 -6.66
N GLU A 31 20.32 7.77 -6.35
CA GLU A 31 21.65 7.16 -6.33
C GLU A 31 22.25 7.11 -7.74
N SER A 32 23.58 7.18 -7.82
CA SER A 32 24.31 7.15 -9.11
C SER A 32 24.21 5.78 -9.83
N ALA A 33 23.92 4.71 -9.10
CA ALA A 33 23.77 3.35 -9.62
C ALA A 33 22.54 2.66 -8.99
N PRO A 34 21.31 3.00 -9.42
CA PRO A 34 20.09 2.47 -8.80
C PRO A 34 19.95 0.95 -9.00
N ASP A 35 19.61 0.23 -7.94
CA ASP A 35 19.29 -1.19 -8.03
C ASP A 35 17.90 -1.39 -8.66
N ARG A 36 17.91 -1.67 -9.97
CA ARG A 36 16.69 -1.89 -10.76
C ARG A 36 15.89 -3.11 -10.30
N GLN A 37 16.54 -4.14 -9.74
CA GLN A 37 15.85 -5.32 -9.26
C GLN A 37 15.11 -5.01 -7.96
N LEU A 38 15.75 -4.26 -7.06
CA LEU A 38 15.17 -3.79 -5.81
C LEU A 38 14.00 -2.82 -6.06
N LEU A 39 14.17 -1.88 -6.98
CA LEU A 39 13.11 -0.97 -7.42
C LEU A 39 11.90 -1.73 -7.98
N ARG A 40 12.13 -2.74 -8.82
CA ARG A 40 11.05 -3.60 -9.36
C ARG A 40 10.33 -4.38 -8.27
N LYS A 41 11.08 -4.92 -7.31
CA LYS A 41 10.52 -5.65 -6.17
C LYS A 41 9.60 -4.74 -5.36
N TRP A 42 10.09 -3.58 -4.94
CA TRP A 42 9.31 -2.61 -4.18
C TRP A 42 8.07 -2.10 -4.95
N ALA A 43 8.18 -1.87 -6.25
CA ALA A 43 7.04 -1.51 -7.08
C ALA A 43 5.96 -2.61 -7.13
N LYS A 44 6.39 -3.88 -7.21
CA LYS A 44 5.48 -5.03 -7.16
C LYS A 44 4.80 -5.15 -5.80
N ASP A 45 5.54 -4.97 -4.72
CA ASP A 45 4.99 -5.01 -3.34
C ASP A 45 3.94 -3.90 -3.14
N ILE A 46 4.23 -2.67 -3.58
CA ILE A 46 3.26 -1.56 -3.58
C ILE A 46 1.98 -1.95 -4.32
N THR A 47 2.10 -2.52 -5.54
CA THR A 47 0.93 -2.92 -6.33
C THR A 47 0.09 -3.98 -5.62
N VAL A 48 0.73 -4.93 -4.92
CA VAL A 48 0.04 -5.96 -4.15
C VAL A 48 -0.71 -5.35 -2.96
N TRP A 49 -0.07 -4.43 -2.23
CA TRP A 49 -0.68 -3.75 -1.09
C TRP A 49 -1.82 -2.81 -1.51
N GLU A 50 -1.69 -2.10 -2.62
CA GLU A 50 -2.77 -1.27 -3.17
C GLU A 50 -4.00 -2.11 -3.52
N LYS A 51 -3.82 -3.26 -4.17
CA LYS A 51 -4.90 -4.21 -4.45
C LYS A 51 -5.53 -4.74 -3.16
N GLN A 52 -4.72 -5.01 -2.13
CA GLN A 52 -5.21 -5.48 -0.84
C GLN A 52 -6.01 -4.40 -0.12
N ILE A 53 -5.54 -3.15 -0.12
CA ILE A 53 -6.25 -2.00 0.42
C ILE A 53 -7.59 -1.81 -0.29
N ALA A 54 -7.62 -1.88 -1.63
CA ALA A 54 -8.86 -1.75 -2.40
C ALA A 54 -9.89 -2.81 -1.98
N ARG A 55 -9.47 -4.08 -1.87
CA ARG A 55 -10.33 -5.17 -1.39
C ARG A 55 -10.80 -4.98 0.06
N LEU A 56 -9.94 -4.47 0.94
CA LEU A 56 -10.29 -4.21 2.33
C LEU A 56 -11.25 -3.02 2.45
N LYS A 57 -11.03 -1.95 1.68
CA LYS A 57 -11.90 -0.77 1.60
C LYS A 57 -13.28 -1.14 1.05
N ALA A 58 -13.36 -2.02 0.04
CA ALA A 58 -14.63 -2.53 -0.49
C ALA A 58 -15.43 -3.36 0.53
N LYS A 59 -14.76 -3.97 1.53
CA LYS A 59 -15.40 -4.73 2.62
C LYS A 59 -15.84 -3.86 3.80
N LEU A 60 -15.48 -2.58 3.84
CA LEU A 60 -15.95 -1.67 4.87
C LEU A 60 -17.39 -1.25 4.52
N PRO A 61 -18.40 -1.49 5.37
CA PRO A 61 -19.73 -0.97 5.14
C PRO A 61 -19.69 0.57 5.11
N GLY A 62 -20.26 1.17 4.06
CA GLY A 62 -20.32 2.63 3.86
C GLY A 62 -19.48 3.22 2.73
N LYS A 63 -18.78 2.42 1.91
CA LYS A 63 -18.10 2.91 0.68
C LYS A 63 -18.56 2.22 -0.62
N GLY A 64 -19.79 1.73 -0.58
CA GLY A 64 -20.50 1.10 -1.71
C GLY A 64 -21.97 1.52 -1.81
N GLU A 65 -22.36 2.65 -1.21
CA GLU A 65 -23.63 3.32 -1.54
C GLU A 65 -23.40 4.22 -2.76
N LYS A 66 -23.72 3.61 -3.91
CA LYS A 66 -24.35 4.17 -5.11
C LYS A 66 -24.10 5.66 -5.42
N LYS A 67 -23.51 5.90 -6.60
CA LYS A 67 -24.29 6.43 -7.73
C LYS A 67 -23.71 5.91 -9.04
#